data_AF-A0A969F258-F1
#
_entry.id   AF-A0A969F258-F1
#
_cell.length_a   1.000
_cell.length_b   1.000
_cell.length_c   1.000
_cell.angle_alpha   90.00
_cell.angle_beta   90.00
_cell.angle_gamma   90.00
#
_symmetry.space_group_name_H-M   'P 1'
#
loop_
_entity.id
_entity.type
_entity.pdbx_description
1 polymer ?
#
loop_
_entity_poly.entity_id
_entity_poly.type
_entity_poly.pdbx_seq_one_letter_code
_entity_poly.pdbx_strand_id
1 'polypeptide(L)'
;MNGAFLFHTDAVQAGATTRWNLTQMPIDLLSLAPHKFYGPKGVGILYVREGIRLVSALTGGGQEDGRRSGTVNVAFAMGAAQALQLAQAQLDERVAHYTHLRDHLIAGVLATIPADDICLTGHPSERLPHHASFALRGLSGNDLLIHLDMAGFSASSGSACKTGDPKPSAIL
;
A
#
# COMPACT_ATOMS: atom_id res chain seq x y z
N MET A 1 -20.32 -15.50 -15.78
CA MET A 1 -20.37 -14.57 -14.63
C MET A 1 -20.52 -15.44 -13.39
N ASN A 2 -19.50 -15.48 -12.52
CA ASN A 2 -19.60 -16.12 -11.21
C ASN A 2 -19.89 -15.03 -10.18
N GLY A 3 -21.06 -15.07 -9.51
CA GLY A 3 -21.31 -14.35 -8.26
C GLY A 3 -22.27 -13.15 -8.33
N ALA A 4 -23.19 -13.06 -7.36
CA ALA A 4 -24.24 -12.04 -7.24
C ALA A 4 -23.76 -10.66 -6.73
N PHE A 5 -22.45 -10.46 -6.56
CA PHE A 5 -21.85 -9.26 -5.97
C PHE A 5 -20.53 -8.92 -6.65
N LEU A 6 -20.21 -7.63 -6.74
CA LEU A 6 -18.92 -7.16 -7.26
C LEU A 6 -17.85 -7.22 -6.15
N PHE A 7 -16.66 -7.71 -6.47
CA PHE A 7 -15.52 -7.73 -5.56
C PHE A 7 -14.47 -6.69 -5.94
N HIS A 8 -14.32 -5.66 -5.09
CA HIS A 8 -13.26 -4.66 -5.19
C HIS A 8 -12.14 -4.98 -4.21
N THR A 9 -10.89 -4.83 -4.66
CA THR A 9 -9.70 -4.86 -3.80
C THR A 9 -8.90 -3.58 -3.93
N ASP A 10 -8.60 -2.97 -2.79
CA ASP A 10 -7.55 -1.96 -2.69
C ASP A 10 -6.20 -2.69 -2.59
N ALA A 11 -5.42 -2.59 -3.67
CA ALA A 11 -4.09 -3.17 -3.76
C ALA A 11 -2.99 -2.10 -3.77
N VAL A 12 -3.24 -0.91 -3.24
CA VAL A 12 -2.27 0.19 -3.23
C VAL A 12 -0.95 -0.23 -2.58
N GLN A 13 -0.99 -0.97 -1.48
CA GLN A 13 0.21 -1.44 -0.77
C GLN A 13 0.75 -2.79 -1.30
N ALA A 14 -0.11 -3.60 -1.92
CA ALA A 14 0.25 -4.94 -2.42
C ALA A 14 0.62 -4.96 -3.91
N GLY A 15 0.38 -3.86 -4.63
CA GLY A 15 0.40 -3.79 -6.09
C GLY A 15 1.71 -4.22 -6.72
N ALA A 16 2.82 -3.95 -6.05
CA ALA A 16 4.16 -4.29 -6.49
C ALA A 16 4.81 -5.45 -5.72
N THR A 17 4.08 -6.10 -4.82
CA THR A 17 4.58 -7.27 -4.06
C THR A 17 3.81 -8.54 -4.39
N THR A 18 2.86 -8.48 -5.32
CA THR A 18 1.98 -9.58 -5.70
C THR A 18 2.03 -9.79 -7.21
N ARG A 19 2.03 -11.06 -7.64
CA ARG A 19 1.79 -11.44 -9.04
C ARG A 19 0.29 -11.41 -9.30
N TRP A 20 -0.15 -10.48 -10.14
CA TRP A 20 -1.56 -10.32 -10.46
C TRP A 20 -1.91 -11.19 -11.67
N ASN A 21 -2.88 -12.10 -11.48
CA ASN A 21 -3.55 -12.77 -12.59
C ASN A 21 -5.05 -12.46 -12.51
N LEU A 22 -5.46 -11.32 -13.06
CA LEU A 22 -6.84 -10.83 -13.00
C LEU A 22 -7.83 -11.69 -13.81
N THR A 23 -7.32 -12.60 -14.66
CA THR A 23 -8.17 -13.59 -15.36
C THR A 23 -8.57 -14.75 -14.45
N GLN A 24 -7.73 -15.10 -13.47
CA GLN A 24 -7.94 -16.23 -12.56
C GLN A 24 -8.40 -15.79 -11.16
N MET A 25 -8.01 -14.58 -10.73
CA MET A 25 -8.40 -14.02 -9.44
C MET A 25 -9.86 -13.56 -9.48
N PRO A 26 -10.64 -13.77 -8.40
CA PRO A 26 -12.05 -13.35 -8.30
C PRO A 26 -12.17 -11.84 -8.03
N ILE A 27 -11.50 -11.01 -8.83
CA ILE A 27 -11.39 -9.55 -8.64
C ILE A 27 -12.10 -8.81 -9.76
N ASP A 28 -13.14 -8.05 -9.44
CA ASP A 28 -13.89 -7.28 -10.43
C ASP A 28 -13.32 -5.88 -10.62
N LEU A 29 -12.81 -5.30 -9.53
CA LEU A 29 -12.22 -3.97 -9.48
C LEU A 29 -10.92 -4.02 -8.67
N LEU A 30 -9.86 -3.36 -9.14
CA LEU A 30 -8.57 -3.30 -8.45
C LEU A 30 -8.02 -1.88 -8.49
N SER A 31 -7.70 -1.32 -7.32
CA SER A 31 -7.05 -0.01 -7.19
C SER A 31 -5.53 -0.14 -7.02
N LEU A 32 -4.77 0.65 -7.75
CA LEU A 32 -3.30 0.78 -7.60
C LEU A 32 -2.89 2.26 -7.54
N ALA A 33 -1.82 2.56 -6.80
CA ALA A 33 -1.23 3.89 -6.75
C ALA A 33 0.28 3.85 -7.09
N PRO A 34 0.69 4.37 -8.25
CA PRO A 34 2.08 4.34 -8.72
C PRO A 34 3.14 4.80 -7.73
N HIS A 35 2.87 5.83 -6.93
CA HIS A 35 3.82 6.32 -5.94
C HIS A 35 4.14 5.35 -4.79
N LYS A 36 3.43 4.22 -4.68
CA LYS A 36 3.78 3.11 -3.77
C LYS A 36 4.76 2.11 -4.37
N PHE A 37 5.06 2.24 -5.66
CA PHE A 37 6.00 1.41 -6.39
C PHE A 37 6.91 2.24 -7.30
N TYR A 38 7.38 3.37 -6.77
CA TYR A 38 8.33 4.30 -7.40
C TYR A 38 7.85 5.02 -8.67
N GLY A 39 6.55 5.00 -8.94
CA GLY A 39 5.92 5.85 -9.96
C GLY A 39 5.61 7.27 -9.45
N PRO A 40 5.09 8.14 -10.33
CA PRO A 40 4.77 9.51 -9.97
C PRO A 40 3.60 9.61 -8.96
N LYS A 41 3.68 10.59 -8.07
CA LYS A 41 2.53 11.02 -7.23
C LYS A 41 1.51 11.75 -8.10
N GLY A 42 0.22 11.67 -7.76
CA GLY A 42 -0.85 12.38 -8.47
C GLY A 42 -1.49 11.62 -9.65
N VAL A 43 -1.19 10.33 -9.79
CA VAL A 43 -1.88 9.40 -10.70
C VAL A 43 -2.29 8.15 -9.93
N GLY A 44 -3.37 7.51 -10.38
CA GLY A 44 -3.88 6.24 -9.86
C GLY A 44 -4.40 5.38 -11.00
N ILE A 45 -4.55 4.09 -10.75
CA ILE A 45 -5.05 3.13 -11.74
C ILE A 45 -6.24 2.40 -11.11
N LEU A 46 -7.35 2.31 -11.84
CA LEU A 46 -8.48 1.46 -11.51
C LEU A 46 -8.65 0.46 -12.65
N TYR A 47 -8.41 -0.82 -12.35
CA TYR A 47 -8.82 -1.90 -13.24
C TYR A 47 -10.31 -2.15 -13.06
N VAL A 48 -11.00 -2.36 -14.18
CA VAL A 48 -12.41 -2.71 -14.25
C VAL A 48 -12.55 -3.93 -15.15
N ARG A 49 -13.05 -5.04 -14.61
CA ARG A 49 -13.31 -6.24 -15.39
C ARG A 49 -14.33 -5.92 -16.49
N GLU A 50 -14.12 -6.53 -17.66
CA GLU A 50 -15.01 -6.37 -18.81
C GLU A 50 -16.47 -6.73 -18.46
N GLY A 51 -17.42 -5.98 -19.02
CA GLY A 51 -18.85 -6.14 -18.76
C GLY A 51 -19.37 -5.35 -17.55
N ILE A 52 -18.49 -4.83 -16.69
CA ILE A 52 -18.91 -4.01 -15.54
C ILE A 52 -19.14 -2.57 -15.98
N ARG A 53 -20.32 -2.03 -15.62
CA ARG A 53 -20.66 -0.62 -15.81
C ARG A 53 -20.49 0.13 -14.49
N LEU A 54 -19.64 1.15 -14.51
CA LEU A 54 -19.47 2.09 -13.40
C LEU A 54 -20.12 3.42 -13.76
N VAL A 55 -20.78 4.04 -12.78
CA VAL A 55 -21.21 5.44 -12.90
C VAL A 55 -19.97 6.32 -12.68
N SER A 56 -19.67 7.18 -13.64
CA SER A 56 -18.52 8.07 -13.53
C SER A 56 -18.71 9.09 -12.41
N ALA A 57 -17.71 9.20 -11.53
CA ALA A 57 -17.63 10.27 -10.53
C ALA A 57 -17.22 11.62 -11.15
N LEU A 58 -16.59 11.60 -12.34
CA LEU A 58 -16.14 12.78 -13.08
C LEU A 58 -16.79 12.80 -14.47
N THR A 59 -17.87 13.56 -14.58
CA THR A 59 -18.62 13.75 -15.84
C THR A 59 -17.98 14.84 -16.70
N GLY A 60 -18.26 14.84 -18.01
CA GLY A 60 -17.65 15.76 -18.96
C GLY A 60 -17.28 15.11 -20.29
N GLY A 61 -16.08 15.42 -20.80
CA GLY A 61 -15.64 15.14 -22.17
C GLY A 61 -15.43 13.67 -22.57
N GLY A 62 -15.83 12.70 -21.73
CA GLY A 62 -15.89 11.30 -22.11
C GLY A 62 -14.56 10.56 -22.21
N GLN A 63 -13.47 11.10 -21.66
CA GLN A 63 -12.18 10.40 -21.58
C GLN A 63 -12.29 9.09 -20.78
N GLU A 64 -11.34 8.17 -20.98
CA GLU A 64 -11.32 6.83 -20.35
C GLU A 64 -12.66 6.07 -20.58
N ASP A 65 -13.14 6.05 -21.82
CA ASP A 65 -14.43 5.44 -22.22
C ASP A 65 -15.64 5.97 -21.42
N GLY A 66 -15.62 7.26 -21.09
CA GLY A 66 -16.64 7.90 -20.28
C GLY A 66 -16.56 7.59 -18.79
N ARG A 67 -15.58 6.82 -18.33
CA ARG A 67 -15.43 6.41 -16.92
C ARG A 67 -14.76 7.48 -16.07
N ARG A 68 -13.94 8.34 -16.67
CA ARG A 68 -13.25 9.44 -15.97
C ARG A 68 -12.98 10.58 -16.93
N SER A 69 -13.76 11.67 -16.81
CA SER A 69 -13.57 12.85 -17.65
C SER A 69 -12.35 13.69 -17.24
N GLY A 70 -11.84 14.47 -18.20
CA GLY A 70 -10.67 15.33 -18.06
C GLY A 70 -9.49 14.83 -18.89
N THR A 71 -8.72 15.76 -19.46
CA THR A 71 -7.55 15.45 -20.28
C THR A 71 -6.61 14.48 -19.57
N VAL A 72 -6.17 13.45 -20.29
CA VAL A 72 -5.25 12.43 -19.77
C VAL A 72 -3.89 13.06 -19.50
N ASN A 73 -3.35 12.86 -18.29
CA ASN A 73 -1.98 13.21 -17.99
C ASN A 73 -1.04 12.13 -18.55
N VAL A 74 -0.70 12.25 -19.82
CA VAL A 74 0.08 11.25 -20.57
C VAL A 74 1.44 10.97 -19.91
N ALA A 75 2.14 12.00 -19.44
CA ALA A 75 3.43 11.83 -18.78
C ALA A 75 3.32 10.97 -17.52
N PHE A 76 2.29 11.20 -16.70
CA PHE A 76 2.09 10.42 -15.47
C PHE A 76 1.59 9.01 -15.78
N ALA A 77 0.75 8.83 -16.79
CA ALA A 77 0.31 7.51 -17.25
C ALA A 77 1.50 6.66 -17.73
N MET A 78 2.40 7.25 -18.53
CA MET A 78 3.62 6.57 -18.98
C MET A 78 4.57 6.26 -17.83
N GLY A 79 4.77 7.20 -16.91
CA GLY A 79 5.60 6.97 -15.71
C GLY A 79 5.03 5.88 -14.80
N ALA A 80 3.70 5.82 -14.66
CA ALA A 80 3.02 4.76 -13.92
C ALA A 80 3.20 3.39 -14.57
N ALA A 81 3.04 3.29 -15.89
CA ALA A 81 3.23 2.05 -16.64
C ALA A 81 4.68 1.54 -16.52
N GLN A 82 5.67 2.43 -16.70
CA GLN A 82 7.08 2.07 -16.57
C GLN A 82 7.41 1.60 -15.15
N ALA A 83 6.94 2.30 -14.12
CA ALA A 83 7.15 1.92 -12.74
C ALA A 83 6.57 0.53 -12.43
N LEU A 84 5.36 0.24 -12.92
CA LEU A 84 4.74 -1.07 -12.74
C LEU A 84 5.52 -2.18 -13.47
N GLN A 85 5.97 -1.93 -14.70
CA GLN A 85 6.77 -2.90 -15.47
C GLN A 85 8.07 -3.26 -14.75
N LEU A 86 8.82 -2.26 -14.30
CA LEU A 86 10.06 -2.47 -13.53
C LEU A 86 9.77 -3.22 -12.22
N ALA A 87 8.72 -2.81 -11.52
CA ALA A 87 8.30 -3.44 -10.28
C ALA A 87 7.95 -4.93 -10.46
N GLN A 88 7.31 -5.32 -11.56
CA GLN A 88 6.95 -6.71 -11.83
C GLN A 88 8.15 -7.54 -12.34
N ALA A 89 9.06 -6.92 -13.11
CA ALA A 89 10.27 -7.58 -13.58
C ALA A 89 11.22 -7.99 -12.45
N GLN A 90 11.30 -7.17 -11.39
CA GLN A 90 12.18 -7.38 -10.23
C GLN A 90 11.45 -7.99 -9.02
N LEU A 91 10.24 -8.52 -9.20
CA LEU A 91 9.35 -8.86 -8.09
C LEU A 91 10.00 -9.85 -7.10
N ASP A 92 10.46 -11.00 -7.58
CA ASP A 92 10.95 -12.09 -6.72
C ASP A 92 12.23 -11.67 -5.97
N GLU A 93 13.17 -11.04 -6.67
CA GLU A 93 14.41 -10.51 -6.08
C GLU A 93 14.10 -9.47 -4.99
N ARG A 94 13.24 -8.51 -5.29
CA ARG A 94 12.87 -7.45 -4.35
C ARG A 94 12.12 -8.00 -3.14
N VAL A 95 11.19 -8.95 -3.34
CA VAL A 95 10.45 -9.59 -2.25
C VAL A 95 11.41 -10.35 -1.33
N ALA A 96 12.35 -11.12 -1.89
CA ALA A 96 13.35 -11.85 -1.10
C ALA A 96 14.24 -10.88 -0.31
N HIS A 97 14.77 -9.85 -0.96
CA HIS A 97 15.64 -8.85 -0.34
C HIS A 97 14.93 -8.10 0.79
N TYR A 98 13.73 -7.57 0.55
CA TYR A 98 12.99 -6.83 1.57
C TYR A 98 12.53 -7.72 2.73
N THR A 99 12.09 -8.95 2.44
CA THR A 99 11.76 -9.93 3.49
C THR A 99 12.94 -10.16 4.43
N HIS A 100 14.14 -10.38 3.88
CA HIS A 100 15.34 -10.57 4.68
C HIS A 100 15.64 -9.35 5.58
N LEU A 101 15.60 -8.14 5.03
CA LEU A 101 15.84 -6.91 5.80
C LEU A 101 14.78 -6.67 6.87
N ARG A 102 13.50 -6.91 6.54
CA ARG A 102 12.38 -6.79 7.47
C ARG A 102 12.53 -7.75 8.64
N ASP A 103 12.87 -9.01 8.37
CA ASP A 103 12.98 -10.04 9.40
C ASP A 103 14.19 -9.77 10.31
N HIS A 104 15.30 -9.29 9.73
CA HIS A 104 16.45 -8.81 10.51
C HIS A 104 16.07 -7.64 11.43
N LEU A 105 15.34 -6.65 10.92
CA LEU A 105 14.84 -5.52 11.71
C LEU A 105 13.93 -5.99 12.85
N ILE A 106 12.96 -6.85 12.55
CA ILE A 106 12.02 -7.39 13.54
C ILE A 106 12.76 -8.15 14.64
N ALA A 107 13.65 -9.07 14.26
CA ALA A 107 14.41 -9.86 15.23
C ALA A 107 15.29 -8.96 16.11
N GLY A 108 16.01 -7.99 15.53
CA GLY A 108 16.86 -7.08 16.28
C GLY A 108 16.07 -6.21 17.27
N VAL A 109 14.93 -5.67 16.86
CA VAL A 109 14.06 -4.85 17.72
C VAL A 109 13.50 -5.67 18.89
N LEU A 110 12.96 -6.87 18.61
CA LEU A 110 12.37 -7.73 19.64
C LEU A 110 13.42 -8.32 20.60
N ALA A 111 14.67 -8.49 20.16
CA ALA A 111 15.76 -8.94 21.02
C ALA A 111 16.29 -7.82 21.94
N THR A 112 16.08 -6.55 21.57
CA THR A 112 16.63 -5.40 22.29
C THR A 112 15.67 -4.86 23.35
N ILE A 113 14.37 -4.86 23.08
CA ILE A 113 13.35 -4.25 23.95
C ILE A 113 12.70 -5.34 24.81
N PRO A 114 12.47 -5.11 26.12
CA PRO A 114 11.79 -6.07 26.99
C PRO A 114 10.46 -6.53 26.41
N ALA A 115 10.18 -7.84 26.47
CA ALA A 115 9.02 -8.45 25.85
C ALA A 115 7.67 -7.91 26.38
N ASP A 116 7.63 -7.42 27.62
CA ASP A 116 6.42 -6.83 28.22
C ASP A 116 6.09 -5.41 27.69
N ASP A 117 7.07 -4.78 27.05
CA ASP A 117 7.03 -3.40 26.59
C ASP A 117 6.90 -3.28 25.06
N ILE A 118 7.02 -4.37 24.31
CA ILE A 118 6.89 -4.36 22.85
C ILE A 118 6.08 -5.54 22.31
N CYS A 119 5.30 -5.27 21.26
CA CYS A 119 4.59 -6.29 20.51
C CYS A 119 4.72 -6.03 19.00
N LEU A 120 5.07 -7.06 18.23
CA LEU A 120 4.97 -7.02 16.78
C LEU A 120 3.49 -7.03 16.38
N THR A 121 3.05 -6.06 15.58
CA THR A 121 1.66 -5.99 15.11
C THR A 121 1.47 -6.79 13.82
N GLY A 122 0.24 -7.26 13.63
CA GLY A 122 -0.17 -8.08 12.49
C GLY A 122 0.36 -9.51 12.53
N HIS A 123 0.16 -10.24 11.43
CA HIS A 123 0.63 -11.62 11.34
C HIS A 123 2.17 -11.67 11.20
N PRO A 124 2.85 -12.65 11.83
CA PRO A 124 4.32 -12.76 11.74
C PRO A 124 4.82 -13.08 10.31
N SER A 125 4.15 -13.98 9.59
CA SER A 125 4.55 -14.38 8.21
C SER A 125 3.67 -13.84 7.08
N GLU A 126 2.34 -13.88 7.20
CA GLU A 126 1.39 -13.28 6.25
C GLU A 126 1.37 -11.75 6.30
N ARG A 127 2.49 -11.14 5.89
CA ARG A 127 2.70 -9.69 5.91
C ARG A 127 3.47 -9.23 4.68
N LEU A 128 3.34 -7.95 4.36
CA LEU A 128 4.12 -7.35 3.27
C LEU A 128 5.63 -7.48 3.54
N PRO A 129 6.45 -7.73 2.48
CA PRO A 129 7.89 -7.95 2.61
C PRO A 129 8.63 -6.71 3.15
N HIS A 130 8.07 -5.52 2.99
CA HIS A 130 8.71 -4.24 3.36
C HIS A 130 8.05 -3.57 4.58
N HIS A 131 7.23 -4.29 5.36
CA HIS A 131 6.47 -3.72 6.46
C HIS A 131 6.83 -4.37 7.81
N ALA A 132 7.37 -3.59 8.73
CA ALA A 132 7.54 -3.90 10.14
C ALA A 132 6.77 -2.86 10.97
N SER A 133 5.96 -3.31 11.92
CA SER A 133 5.13 -2.44 12.75
C SER A 133 5.05 -3.00 14.16
N PHE A 134 5.19 -2.12 15.14
CA PHE A 134 5.31 -2.48 16.54
C PHE A 134 4.40 -1.60 17.39
N ALA A 135 3.88 -2.16 18.48
CA ALA A 135 3.23 -1.42 19.55
C ALA A 135 4.18 -1.41 20.75
N LEU A 136 4.47 -0.22 21.28
CA LEU A 136 5.31 -0.06 22.45
C LEU A 136 4.50 0.47 23.64
N ARG A 137 4.68 -0.16 24.81
CA ARG A 137 4.00 0.24 26.04
C ARG A 137 4.66 1.50 26.61
N GLY A 138 3.84 2.44 27.09
CA GLY A 138 4.32 3.61 27.82
C GLY A 138 5.06 4.66 26.98
N LEU A 139 5.10 4.50 25.65
CA LEU A 139 5.74 5.44 24.73
C LEU A 139 4.71 6.12 23.82
N SER A 140 4.84 7.44 23.68
CA SER A 140 4.14 8.21 22.67
C SER A 140 4.75 7.93 21.29
N GLY A 141 3.92 7.53 20.33
CA GLY A 141 4.37 7.30 18.96
C GLY A 141 4.99 8.55 18.32
N ASN A 142 4.49 9.75 18.64
CA ASN A 142 5.03 11.01 18.10
C ASN A 142 6.42 11.31 18.67
N ASP A 143 6.64 11.09 19.96
CA ASP A 143 7.93 11.34 20.60
C ASP A 143 8.99 10.39 20.02
N LEU A 144 8.61 9.12 19.82
CA LEU A 144 9.48 8.14 19.14
C LEU A 144 9.83 8.59 17.72
N LEU A 145 8.87 9.09 16.94
CA LEU A 145 9.14 9.59 15.58
C LEU A 145 10.09 10.79 15.58
N ILE A 146 9.97 11.71 16.54
CA ILE A 146 10.89 12.85 16.69
C ILE A 146 12.30 12.34 16.99
N HIS A 147 12.44 11.41 17.93
CA HIS A 147 13.75 10.83 18.27
C HIS A 147 14.37 10.04 17.11
N LEU A 148 13.56 9.31 16.34
CA LEU A 148 14.01 8.63 15.12
C LEU A 148 14.48 9.62 14.07
N ASP A 149 13.74 10.71 13.83
CA ASP A 149 14.12 11.76 12.88
C ASP A 149 15.44 12.44 13.28
N MET A 150 15.59 12.79 14.56
CA MET A 150 16.85 13.31 15.11
C MET A 150 18.03 12.34 14.94
N ALA A 151 17.75 11.02 14.97
CA ALA A 151 18.74 9.98 14.72
C ALA A 151 18.95 9.67 13.21
N GLY A 152 18.26 10.38 12.32
CA GLY A 152 18.38 10.24 10.87
C GLY A 152 17.48 9.16 10.24
N PHE A 153 16.48 8.67 10.97
CA PHE A 153 15.55 7.65 10.51
C PHE A 153 14.15 8.22 10.26
N SER A 154 13.63 8.00 9.04
CA SER A 154 12.23 8.28 8.73
C SER A 154 11.36 7.06 9.02
N ALA A 155 10.33 7.25 9.84
CA ALA A 155 9.33 6.23 10.16
C ALA A 155 7.93 6.85 10.20
N SER A 156 6.91 6.02 10.42
CA SER A 156 5.53 6.46 10.61
C SER A 156 4.91 5.75 11.80
N SER A 157 4.04 6.44 12.53
CA SER A 157 3.20 5.85 13.58
C SER A 157 1.86 5.40 12.99
N GLY A 158 1.33 4.28 13.50
CA GLY A 158 0.05 3.69 13.05
C GLY A 158 -1.17 4.56 13.35
N SER A 159 -1.02 5.52 14.25
CA SER A 159 -1.88 6.69 14.34
C SER A 159 -1.11 7.85 13.72
N ALA A 160 -1.36 8.17 12.45
CA ALA A 160 -1.26 9.54 12.02
C ALA A 160 -2.21 10.32 12.95
N CYS A 161 -1.68 10.85 14.06
CA CYS A 161 -2.48 11.68 14.93
C CYS A 161 -2.96 12.84 14.07
N LYS A 162 -4.25 12.77 13.75
CA LYS A 162 -5.13 13.92 13.73
C LYS A 162 -4.61 14.87 14.80
N THR A 163 -4.31 16.08 14.40
CA THR A 163 -4.48 17.23 15.29
C THR A 163 -5.92 17.17 15.84
N GLY A 164 -6.16 16.49 16.97
CA GLY A 164 -7.41 16.61 17.72
C GLY A 164 -8.07 15.40 18.43
N ASP A 165 -7.76 14.12 18.18
CA ASP A 165 -8.47 13.02 18.91
C ASP A 165 -7.73 11.66 18.87
N PRO A 166 -7.29 11.11 20.02
CA PRO A 166 -6.48 9.89 20.12
C PRO A 166 -7.31 8.59 20.13
N LYS A 167 -8.42 8.52 19.39
CA LYS A 167 -9.14 7.24 19.20
C LYS A 167 -8.55 6.46 18.02
N PRO A 168 -8.30 5.14 18.17
CA PRO A 168 -7.83 4.29 17.08
C PRO A 168 -8.78 4.36 15.87
N SER A 169 -8.22 4.38 14.67
CA SER A 169 -8.99 4.21 13.43
C SER A 169 -9.67 2.83 13.44
N ALA A 170 -10.93 2.77 13.01
CA ALA A 170 -11.64 1.50 12.79
C ALA A 170 -11.13 0.73 11.57
N ILE A 171 -10.17 1.30 10.84
CA ILE A 171 -9.52 0.71 9.68
C ILE A 171 -8.01 0.72 9.98
N LEU A 172 -7.51 -0.43 10.41
CA LEU A 172 -6.10 -0.83 10.48
C LEU A 172 -5.94 -2.14 9.71
#